data_AF-I9S772-F1
#
_entry.id   AF-I9S772-F1
#
_cell.length_a   1.000
_cell.length_b   1.000
_cell.length_c   1.000
_cell.angle_alpha   90.00
_cell.angle_beta   90.00
_cell.angle_gamma   90.00
#
_symmetry.space_group_name_H-M   'P 1'
#
loop_
_entity.id
_entity.type
_entity.pdbx_description
1 polymer ?
#
loop_
_entity_poly.entity_id
_entity_poly.type
_entity_poly.pdbx_seq_one_letter_code
_entity_poly.pdbx_strand_id
1 'polypeptide(L)'
;MRKYLFLLCLLLFTVGAQAQFSGNGSGTANDPYQITDAYELSEVRNDLTASYKLMNDIDLTEWINDNNPTAGWAPIGTGGTSFSGTFDGNNKCIYGLKIDRSSLDYIGLFGNCGGTISNVMLVKPIIKGRDNVGLFGYNYGKISNVILVKPIIEGRDNVGGLSGYSLSTMIANCLVISGVVTGRSYVGGVVGYLGNSITGCYCNTIVMGTDNVGGIVGGLKGTATNNIFSGNVSATGQHSGGVSGCCITNSTSDFVKYNYVMGSMKGKESVGGIIGVSSKSNGYISNNVCIADEISTTSSSYIPYRISQLVGTGNLAWAKTRLFQNGKEIVAEDNKQNGTSYGEKTLKRSTTYIGIGWDFNNTWTIAEGESYPYLKAQTDYPTVTSCEAGSKCLVKGTAPTGGKITVIAGEGIYSSTILDNSWEVSLGAMKEGEVIQVFSQMEGKLPSLVVTAVVTKGGGISPDIVKGDANGDSSVDTADVVAIVNHILGKSSVSFVEGNADLNGDGQVSVDDAVATVQLILDKQ
;
A
#
# COMPACT_ATOMS: atom_id res chain seq x y z
N MET A 1 68.36 44.57 -24.64
CA MET A 1 66.95 44.81 -25.03
C MET A 1 66.23 43.47 -25.12
N ARG A 2 65.49 43.11 -24.06
CA ARG A 2 64.66 41.88 -23.99
C ARG A 2 63.35 42.13 -24.76
N LYS A 3 63.03 41.27 -25.74
CA LYS A 3 61.69 41.20 -26.35
C LYS A 3 60.89 40.12 -25.62
N TYR A 4 59.85 40.53 -24.90
CA TYR A 4 58.86 39.62 -24.33
C TYR A 4 57.79 39.33 -25.39
N LEU A 5 57.69 38.06 -25.78
CA LEU A 5 56.60 37.50 -26.57
C LEU A 5 55.45 37.21 -25.61
N PHE A 6 54.39 38.02 -25.65
CA PHE A 6 53.15 37.73 -24.93
C PHE A 6 52.33 36.74 -25.76
N LEU A 7 52.41 35.45 -25.42
CA LEU A 7 51.51 34.42 -25.93
C LEU A 7 50.28 34.39 -25.01
N LEU A 8 49.17 34.96 -25.46
CA LEU A 8 47.89 34.92 -24.77
C LEU A 8 47.27 33.53 -25.00
N CYS A 9 47.52 32.58 -24.10
CA CYS A 9 46.79 31.30 -24.08
C CYS A 9 45.35 31.56 -23.63
N LEU A 10 44.42 31.62 -24.58
CA LEU A 10 42.99 31.52 -24.31
C LEU A 10 42.69 30.07 -23.92
N LEU A 11 42.66 29.79 -22.61
CA LEU A 11 42.07 28.56 -22.08
C LEU A 11 40.54 28.66 -22.24
N LEU A 12 40.02 28.15 -23.35
CA LEU A 12 38.61 27.80 -23.47
C LEU A 12 38.33 26.65 -22.50
N PHE A 13 37.93 26.99 -21.28
CA PHE A 13 37.18 26.05 -20.45
C PHE A 13 35.82 25.86 -21.10
N THR A 14 35.70 24.84 -21.94
CA THR A 14 34.39 24.27 -22.24
C THR A 14 33.91 23.60 -20.95
N VAL A 15 33.20 24.36 -20.11
CA VAL A 15 32.30 23.76 -19.15
C VAL A 15 31.27 23.06 -20.03
N GLY A 16 31.40 21.74 -20.17
CA GLY A 16 30.36 20.95 -20.81
C GLY A 16 29.08 21.23 -20.04
N ALA A 17 28.12 21.92 -20.66
CA ALA A 17 26.78 21.99 -20.13
C ALA A 17 26.25 20.56 -20.18
N GLN A 18 26.40 19.83 -19.08
CA GLN A 18 25.71 18.56 -18.93
C GLN A 18 24.23 18.90 -18.98
N ALA A 19 23.49 18.26 -19.89
CA ALA A 19 22.05 18.46 -19.99
C ALA A 19 21.44 18.17 -18.60
N GLN A 20 20.56 19.05 -18.15
CA GLN A 20 19.92 18.94 -16.84
C GLN A 20 19.04 17.68 -16.75
N PHE A 21 18.57 17.21 -17.91
CA PHE A 21 17.82 16.00 -18.14
C PHE A 21 18.26 15.41 -19.49
N SER A 22 18.43 14.10 -19.57
CA SER A 22 18.92 13.39 -20.76
C SER A 22 17.82 12.99 -21.74
N GLY A 23 16.58 12.89 -21.27
CA GLY A 23 15.41 12.55 -22.07
C GLY A 23 14.77 13.72 -22.81
N ASN A 24 13.53 13.52 -23.27
CA ASN A 24 12.76 14.51 -24.02
C ASN A 24 12.08 15.56 -23.14
N GLY A 25 11.70 16.69 -23.74
CA GLY A 25 10.97 17.79 -23.10
C GLY A 25 11.89 18.89 -22.57
N SER A 26 11.31 20.04 -22.24
CA SER A 26 12.02 21.23 -21.73
C SER A 26 11.83 21.48 -20.23
N GLY A 27 11.10 20.59 -19.53
CA GLY A 27 10.81 20.72 -18.11
C GLY A 27 9.76 21.78 -17.76
N THR A 28 9.07 22.34 -18.77
CA THR A 28 8.01 23.33 -18.56
C THR A 28 6.65 22.66 -18.39
N ALA A 29 5.65 23.38 -17.87
CA ALA A 29 4.31 22.81 -17.69
C ALA A 29 3.64 22.32 -18.99
N ASN A 30 3.96 22.94 -20.13
CA ASN A 30 3.40 22.58 -21.44
C ASN A 30 4.26 21.54 -22.19
N ASP A 31 5.50 21.36 -21.76
CA ASP A 31 6.46 20.44 -22.37
C ASP A 31 7.32 19.84 -21.24
N PRO A 32 6.72 18.97 -20.41
CA PRO A 32 7.39 18.40 -19.25
C PRO A 32 8.51 17.44 -19.69
N TYR A 33 9.52 17.28 -18.85
CA TYR A 33 10.51 16.23 -19.03
C TYR A 33 9.84 14.85 -19.02
N GLN A 34 10.09 14.06 -20.06
CA GLN A 34 9.49 12.75 -20.27
C GLN A 34 10.40 11.66 -19.73
N ILE A 35 9.93 10.97 -18.70
CA ILE A 35 10.67 9.90 -18.02
C ILE A 35 10.22 8.55 -18.57
N THR A 36 11.15 7.82 -19.18
CA THR A 36 10.99 6.54 -19.85
C THR A 36 11.78 5.41 -19.18
N ASP A 37 12.78 5.75 -18.37
CA ASP A 37 13.61 4.78 -17.63
C ASP A 37 14.03 5.27 -16.22
N ALA A 38 14.77 4.40 -15.51
CA ALA A 38 15.25 4.65 -14.15
C ALA A 38 16.35 5.72 -14.06
N TYR A 39 17.17 5.88 -15.11
CA TYR A 39 18.22 6.89 -15.16
C TYR A 39 17.60 8.28 -15.26
N GLU A 40 16.64 8.47 -16.17
CA GLU A 40 15.86 9.70 -16.31
C GLU A 40 15.07 10.02 -15.04
N LEU A 41 14.46 9.02 -14.38
CA LEU A 41 13.82 9.25 -13.07
C LEU A 41 14.85 9.74 -12.03
N SER A 42 16.08 9.22 -12.09
CA SER A 42 17.14 9.65 -11.17
C SER A 42 17.54 11.11 -11.42
N GLU A 43 17.44 11.60 -12.65
CA GLU A 43 17.80 12.97 -13.04
C GLU A 43 16.81 14.04 -12.56
N VAL A 44 15.62 13.66 -12.06
CA VAL A 44 14.68 14.61 -11.42
C VAL A 44 15.36 15.45 -10.33
N ARG A 45 16.40 14.90 -9.68
CA ARG A 45 17.19 15.61 -8.65
C ARG A 45 18.03 16.77 -9.20
N ASN A 46 18.21 16.88 -10.51
CA ASN A 46 18.99 17.92 -11.18
C ASN A 46 18.17 19.19 -11.46
N ASP A 47 16.83 19.07 -11.57
CA ASP A 47 15.91 20.20 -11.57
C ASP A 47 14.70 19.96 -10.67
N LEU A 48 14.80 20.39 -9.41
CA LEU A 48 13.73 20.20 -8.45
C LEU A 48 12.49 21.09 -8.72
N THR A 49 12.55 22.01 -9.69
CA THR A 49 11.49 22.98 -10.01
C THR A 49 10.73 22.66 -11.30
N ALA A 50 11.28 21.78 -12.14
CA ALA A 50 10.70 21.42 -13.43
C ALA A 50 9.42 20.57 -13.34
N SER A 51 8.76 20.42 -14.49
CA SER A 51 7.62 19.53 -14.68
C SER A 51 8.06 18.22 -15.33
N TYR A 52 7.58 17.10 -14.79
CA TYR A 52 7.96 15.75 -15.19
C TYR A 52 6.73 14.91 -15.47
N LYS A 53 6.85 13.98 -16.44
CA LYS A 53 5.80 13.04 -16.79
C LYS A 53 6.36 11.65 -17.07
N LEU A 54 5.82 10.62 -16.43
CA LEU A 54 6.16 9.24 -16.78
C LEU A 54 5.53 8.86 -18.13
N MET A 55 6.32 8.28 -19.01
CA MET A 55 5.87 7.76 -20.30
C MET A 55 5.77 6.23 -20.29
N ASN A 56 6.57 5.58 -19.44
CA ASN A 56 6.59 4.13 -19.26
C ASN A 56 6.43 3.74 -17.78
N ASP A 57 6.13 2.48 -17.57
CA ASP A 57 6.38 1.82 -16.29
C ASP A 57 7.90 1.75 -16.06
N ILE A 58 8.35 2.00 -14.83
CA ILE A 58 9.78 2.12 -14.48
C ILE A 58 10.16 1.04 -13.46
N ASP A 59 11.16 0.21 -13.78
CA ASP A 59 11.76 -0.72 -12.81
C ASP A 59 13.10 -0.17 -12.31
N LEU A 60 13.23 -0.01 -10.98
CA LEU A 60 14.43 0.51 -10.34
C LEU A 60 15.44 -0.57 -9.94
N THR A 61 15.13 -1.86 -10.15
CA THR A 61 15.91 -2.97 -9.61
C THR A 61 17.35 -2.97 -10.10
N GLU A 62 17.55 -2.96 -11.42
CA GLU A 62 18.88 -2.97 -12.04
C GLU A 62 19.65 -1.68 -11.71
N TRP A 63 19.01 -0.52 -11.87
CA TRP A 63 19.61 0.77 -11.54
C TRP A 63 20.11 0.81 -10.09
N ILE A 64 19.32 0.32 -9.12
CA ILE A 64 19.73 0.28 -7.71
C ILE A 64 20.92 -0.66 -7.51
N ASN A 65 20.91 -1.85 -8.13
CA ASN A 65 21.99 -2.81 -8.00
C ASN A 65 23.33 -2.25 -8.52
N ASP A 66 23.28 -1.48 -9.61
CA ASP A 66 24.46 -0.88 -10.23
C ASP A 66 24.99 0.35 -9.48
N ASN A 67 24.10 1.14 -8.86
CA ASN A 67 24.47 2.43 -8.27
C ASN A 67 24.68 2.38 -6.74
N ASN A 68 23.81 1.66 -6.00
CA ASN A 68 23.94 1.55 -4.55
C ASN A 68 23.14 0.34 -4.00
N PRO A 69 23.66 -0.89 -4.10
CA PRO A 69 22.92 -2.10 -3.74
C PRO A 69 22.61 -2.22 -2.23
N THR A 70 23.40 -1.54 -1.39
CA THR A 70 23.23 -1.56 0.07
C THR A 70 22.17 -0.57 0.54
N ALA A 71 22.36 0.73 0.25
CA ALA A 71 21.45 1.77 0.73
C ALA A 71 20.24 2.01 -0.19
N GLY A 72 20.31 1.52 -1.43
CA GLY A 72 19.28 1.71 -2.43
C GLY A 72 19.14 3.15 -2.92
N TRP A 73 17.94 3.50 -3.34
CA TRP A 73 17.61 4.80 -3.91
C TRP A 73 18.00 5.97 -2.98
N ALA A 74 18.55 7.02 -3.57
CA ALA A 74 18.80 8.28 -2.87
C ALA A 74 17.58 9.20 -3.05
N PRO A 75 16.93 9.67 -1.97
CA PRO A 75 15.71 10.47 -2.06
C PRO A 75 15.83 11.69 -2.99
N ILE A 76 14.76 12.01 -3.72
CA ILE A 76 14.62 13.25 -4.48
C ILE A 76 14.20 14.37 -3.52
N GLY A 77 14.99 15.44 -3.49
CA GLY A 77 14.84 16.47 -2.47
C GLY A 77 15.31 15.99 -1.08
N THR A 78 15.77 16.93 -0.27
CA THR A 78 16.34 16.71 1.06
C THR A 78 15.75 17.70 2.06
N GLY A 79 16.05 17.56 3.35
CA GLY A 79 15.63 18.53 4.37
C GLY A 79 16.04 19.98 4.08
N GLY A 80 17.12 20.21 3.30
CA GLY A 80 17.57 21.55 2.91
C GLY A 80 17.08 22.02 1.53
N THR A 81 16.59 21.11 0.67
CA THR A 81 16.22 21.42 -0.72
C THR A 81 15.03 20.57 -1.16
N SER A 82 13.86 21.17 -1.27
CA SER A 82 12.63 20.43 -1.61
C SER A 82 12.41 20.33 -3.11
N PHE A 83 11.78 19.24 -3.55
CA PHE A 83 11.13 19.20 -4.87
C PHE A 83 9.93 20.16 -4.85
N SER A 84 9.91 21.16 -5.73
CA SER A 84 8.85 22.17 -5.85
C SER A 84 8.14 22.17 -7.21
N GLY A 85 8.58 21.31 -8.13
CA GLY A 85 8.01 21.14 -9.46
C GLY A 85 6.72 20.32 -9.51
N THR A 86 6.43 19.76 -10.69
CA THR A 86 5.28 18.85 -10.90
C THR A 86 5.74 17.48 -11.37
N PHE A 87 5.13 16.42 -10.87
CA PHE A 87 5.39 15.04 -11.28
C PHE A 87 4.06 14.34 -11.58
N ASP A 88 3.77 14.16 -12.87
CA ASP A 88 2.62 13.40 -13.36
C ASP A 88 3.06 11.97 -13.69
N GLY A 89 2.69 11.03 -12.84
CA GLY A 89 2.93 9.61 -13.06
C GLY A 89 2.17 9.04 -14.25
N ASN A 90 1.21 9.76 -14.84
CA ASN A 90 0.51 9.36 -16.06
C ASN A 90 -0.09 7.95 -15.98
N ASN A 91 -0.55 7.56 -14.79
CA ASN A 91 -1.06 6.23 -14.42
C ASN A 91 -0.05 5.08 -14.65
N LYS A 92 1.24 5.37 -14.66
CA LYS A 92 2.33 4.40 -14.76
C LYS A 92 2.75 3.87 -13.39
N CYS A 93 3.39 2.72 -13.43
CA CYS A 93 3.88 2.03 -12.25
C CYS A 93 5.39 2.21 -12.08
N ILE A 94 5.84 2.29 -10.82
CA ILE A 94 7.24 2.18 -10.44
C ILE A 94 7.40 0.90 -9.60
N TYR A 95 8.35 0.06 -9.98
CA TYR A 95 8.70 -1.19 -9.33
C TYR A 95 10.13 -1.14 -8.76
N GLY A 96 10.48 -2.10 -7.92
CA GLY A 96 11.86 -2.30 -7.48
C GLY A 96 12.41 -1.23 -6.53
N LEU A 97 11.59 -0.29 -6.06
CA LEU A 97 12.05 0.74 -5.13
C LEU A 97 12.51 0.11 -3.81
N LYS A 98 13.81 0.20 -3.54
CA LYS A 98 14.43 -0.19 -2.28
C LYS A 98 15.21 0.99 -1.72
N ILE A 99 14.99 1.32 -0.45
CA ILE A 99 15.75 2.30 0.32
C ILE A 99 16.04 1.71 1.70
N ASP A 100 17.31 1.60 2.07
CA ASP A 100 17.72 1.27 3.44
C ASP A 100 18.68 2.33 3.97
N ARG A 101 18.10 3.27 4.70
CA ARG A 101 18.79 4.43 5.29
C ARG A 101 18.34 4.60 6.74
N SER A 102 18.30 3.49 7.47
CA SER A 102 17.71 3.34 8.81
C SER A 102 18.21 4.34 9.89
N SER A 103 19.33 5.03 9.65
CA SER A 103 19.88 6.05 10.56
C SER A 103 19.54 7.51 10.17
N LEU A 104 18.90 7.73 9.02
CA LEU A 104 18.68 9.04 8.42
C LEU A 104 17.20 9.42 8.42
N ASP A 105 16.93 10.72 8.44
CA ASP A 105 15.57 11.26 8.39
C ASP A 105 15.19 11.65 6.95
N TYR A 106 13.90 11.92 6.72
CA TYR A 106 13.37 12.39 5.43
C TYR A 106 13.57 11.35 4.32
N ILE A 107 13.08 10.14 4.57
CA ILE A 107 13.33 8.98 3.72
C ILE A 107 12.07 8.61 2.92
N GLY A 108 12.25 8.54 1.60
CA GLY A 108 11.23 8.18 0.61
C GLY A 108 11.77 8.25 -0.82
N LEU A 109 10.91 7.98 -1.81
CA LEU A 109 11.23 8.30 -3.21
C LEU A 109 11.57 9.80 -3.31
N PHE A 110 10.77 10.61 -2.61
CA PHE A 110 11.06 12.01 -2.32
C PHE A 110 11.35 12.18 -0.83
N GLY A 111 12.49 12.78 -0.50
CA GLY A 111 12.81 13.06 0.90
C GLY A 111 12.02 14.26 1.41
N ASN A 112 11.90 15.30 0.58
CA ASN A 112 11.14 16.50 0.87
C ASN A 112 10.40 17.01 -0.38
N CYS A 113 9.07 17.11 -0.28
CA CYS A 113 8.18 17.48 -1.38
C CYS A 113 7.33 18.71 -1.03
N GLY A 114 7.59 19.82 -1.72
CA GLY A 114 6.76 21.02 -1.76
C GLY A 114 5.96 21.18 -3.06
N GLY A 115 6.20 20.32 -4.06
CA GLY A 115 5.59 20.37 -5.39
C GLY A 115 4.24 19.66 -5.49
N THR A 116 3.84 19.31 -6.71
CA THR A 116 2.61 18.53 -6.98
C THR A 116 2.97 17.16 -7.54
N ILE A 117 2.44 16.11 -6.93
CA ILE A 117 2.66 14.72 -7.36
C ILE A 117 1.30 14.06 -7.60
N SER A 118 1.13 13.42 -8.77
CA SER A 118 -0.11 12.75 -9.09
C SER A 118 0.02 11.52 -9.98
N ASN A 119 -1.01 10.67 -9.96
CA ASN A 119 -1.24 9.60 -10.95
C ASN A 119 -0.11 8.58 -11.07
N VAL A 120 0.48 8.15 -9.95
CA VAL A 120 1.56 7.15 -9.94
C VAL A 120 1.21 5.98 -9.02
N MET A 121 1.53 4.77 -9.46
CA MET A 121 1.46 3.58 -8.65
C MET A 121 2.87 3.10 -8.29
N LEU A 122 3.11 2.72 -7.03
CA LEU A 122 4.31 1.99 -6.65
C LEU A 122 3.94 0.58 -6.19
N VAL A 123 4.68 -0.40 -6.68
CA VAL A 123 4.45 -1.82 -6.39
C VAL A 123 5.63 -2.36 -5.60
N LYS A 124 5.34 -2.92 -4.42
CA LYS A 124 6.30 -3.46 -3.45
C LYS A 124 7.45 -2.52 -3.08
N PRO A 125 7.22 -1.22 -2.80
CA PRO A 125 8.31 -0.37 -2.33
C PRO A 125 8.77 -0.83 -0.93
N ILE A 126 10.09 -0.93 -0.74
CA ILE A 126 10.73 -1.19 0.56
C ILE A 126 11.45 0.08 1.00
N ILE A 127 11.00 0.72 2.07
CA ILE A 127 11.53 2.00 2.54
C ILE A 127 11.86 1.90 4.03
N LYS A 128 13.15 2.00 4.38
CA LYS A 128 13.64 2.02 5.76
C LYS A 128 14.37 3.31 6.07
N GLY A 129 13.96 4.00 7.13
CA GLY A 129 14.53 5.25 7.59
C GLY A 129 14.48 5.38 9.12
N ARG A 130 14.85 6.55 9.64
CA ARG A 130 14.72 6.89 11.06
C ARG A 130 13.46 7.71 11.32
N ASP A 131 13.47 9.01 11.05
CA ASP A 131 12.29 9.86 11.28
C ASP A 131 11.76 10.46 9.97
N ASN A 132 10.44 10.66 9.89
CA ASN A 132 9.76 11.15 8.69
C ASN A 132 9.98 10.21 7.49
N VAL A 133 9.34 9.05 7.55
CA VAL A 133 9.51 7.94 6.58
C VAL A 133 8.20 7.64 5.87
N GLY A 134 8.25 7.55 4.53
CA GLY A 134 7.14 7.17 3.66
C GLY A 134 7.54 7.31 2.20
N LEU A 135 6.61 7.24 1.25
CA LEU A 135 6.93 7.63 -0.14
C LEU A 135 7.48 9.06 -0.22
N PHE A 136 6.92 9.95 0.61
CA PHE A 136 7.36 11.32 0.86
C PHE A 136 7.80 11.44 2.33
N GLY A 137 9.11 11.58 2.59
CA GLY A 137 9.59 11.73 3.97
C GLY A 137 8.90 12.89 4.68
N TYR A 138 9.03 14.09 4.10
CA TYR A 138 8.29 15.29 4.49
C TYR A 138 7.53 15.89 3.30
N ASN A 139 6.28 16.27 3.52
CA ASN A 139 5.41 16.81 2.48
C ASN A 139 4.73 18.11 2.93
N TYR A 140 4.85 19.16 2.12
CA TYR A 140 4.04 20.37 2.23
C TYR A 140 3.42 20.78 0.87
N GLY A 141 3.64 19.96 -0.17
CA GLY A 141 3.06 20.09 -1.50
C GLY A 141 1.63 19.58 -1.61
N LYS A 142 1.20 19.17 -2.81
CA LYS A 142 -0.10 18.54 -3.09
C LYS A 142 0.10 17.12 -3.62
N ILE A 143 -0.61 16.17 -3.03
CA ILE A 143 -0.52 14.75 -3.42
C ILE A 143 -1.92 14.24 -3.76
N SER A 144 -2.07 13.67 -4.95
CA SER A 144 -3.35 13.10 -5.38
C SER A 144 -3.21 11.88 -6.27
N ASN A 145 -4.10 10.89 -6.16
CA ASN A 145 -4.09 9.70 -7.02
C ASN A 145 -2.75 8.94 -6.98
N VAL A 146 -2.18 8.81 -5.78
CA VAL A 146 -0.97 8.00 -5.55
C VAL A 146 -1.37 6.68 -4.91
N ILE A 147 -0.90 5.58 -5.49
CA ILE A 147 -1.27 4.22 -5.07
C ILE A 147 -0.01 3.47 -4.65
N LEU A 148 -0.02 2.87 -3.47
CA LEU A 148 1.00 1.93 -3.01
C LEU A 148 0.38 0.54 -2.90
N VAL A 149 0.97 -0.43 -3.59
CA VAL A 149 0.57 -1.83 -3.50
C VAL A 149 1.66 -2.61 -2.80
N LYS A 150 1.28 -3.25 -1.69
CA LYS A 150 2.14 -4.07 -0.84
C LYS A 150 3.43 -3.37 -0.37
N PRO A 151 3.36 -2.14 0.17
CA PRO A 151 4.56 -1.48 0.70
C PRO A 151 5.10 -2.18 1.95
N ILE A 152 6.41 -2.11 2.16
CA ILE A 152 7.07 -2.42 3.43
C ILE A 152 7.80 -1.15 3.88
N ILE A 153 7.27 -0.49 4.90
CA ILE A 153 7.78 0.79 5.37
C ILE A 153 8.13 0.68 6.85
N GLU A 154 9.39 0.96 7.18
CA GLU A 154 9.93 0.86 8.53
C GLU A 154 10.62 2.17 8.92
N GLY A 155 10.27 2.68 10.10
CA GLY A 155 10.93 3.84 10.69
C GLY A 155 10.85 3.85 12.20
N ARG A 156 11.19 4.99 12.80
CA ARG A 156 11.07 5.27 14.23
C ARG A 156 9.93 6.23 14.48
N ASP A 157 10.04 7.51 14.12
CA ASP A 157 9.00 8.49 14.39
C ASP A 157 8.44 9.09 13.09
N ASN A 158 7.13 9.36 13.06
CA ASN A 158 6.41 9.89 11.89
C ASN A 158 6.58 8.96 10.68
N VAL A 159 5.90 7.82 10.72
CA VAL A 159 5.99 6.79 9.67
C VAL A 159 4.63 6.66 8.99
N GLY A 160 4.60 6.86 7.68
CA GLY A 160 3.38 6.75 6.88
C GLY A 160 3.60 5.99 5.60
N GLY A 161 2.55 5.32 5.10
CA GLY A 161 2.59 4.70 3.77
C GLY A 161 2.99 5.72 2.69
N LEU A 162 2.19 6.77 2.58
CA LEU A 162 2.43 7.87 1.66
C LEU A 162 3.44 8.87 2.23
N SER A 163 3.24 9.36 3.44
CA SER A 163 4.12 10.41 3.98
C SER A 163 4.40 10.27 5.46
N GLY A 164 5.66 10.45 5.86
CA GLY A 164 6.05 10.46 7.25
C GLY A 164 5.42 11.64 8.00
N TYR A 165 5.74 12.85 7.55
CA TYR A 165 5.22 14.09 8.13
C TYR A 165 4.66 15.00 7.03
N SER A 166 3.39 15.39 7.17
CA SER A 166 2.69 16.18 6.16
C SER A 166 2.09 17.46 6.75
N LEU A 167 2.61 18.61 6.31
CA LEU A 167 1.94 19.91 6.39
C LEU A 167 1.24 20.28 5.07
N SER A 168 1.09 19.31 4.18
CA SER A 168 0.49 19.45 2.86
C SER A 168 -0.80 20.23 2.87
N THR A 169 -1.00 21.04 1.84
CA THR A 169 -2.28 21.72 1.63
C THR A 169 -3.41 20.74 1.27
N MET A 170 -3.07 19.56 0.72
CA MET A 170 -4.05 18.53 0.35
C MET A 170 -3.38 17.17 0.09
N ILE A 171 -3.87 16.12 0.76
CA ILE A 171 -3.71 14.72 0.36
C ILE A 171 -5.08 14.18 -0.02
N ALA A 172 -5.24 13.78 -1.28
CA ALA A 172 -6.54 13.36 -1.81
C ALA A 172 -6.46 12.05 -2.60
N ASN A 173 -7.46 11.18 -2.50
CA ASN A 173 -7.62 10.04 -3.43
C ASN A 173 -6.39 9.11 -3.48
N CYS A 174 -5.72 8.92 -2.35
CA CYS A 174 -4.52 8.08 -2.27
C CYS A 174 -4.85 6.73 -1.62
N LEU A 175 -4.23 5.66 -2.13
CA LEU A 175 -4.53 4.30 -1.74
C LEU A 175 -3.26 3.59 -1.24
N VAL A 176 -3.34 2.92 -0.10
CA VAL A 176 -2.27 2.06 0.42
C VAL A 176 -2.86 0.67 0.65
N ILE A 177 -2.56 -0.25 -0.25
CA ILE A 177 -3.23 -1.55 -0.38
C ILE A 177 -2.26 -2.66 0.04
N SER A 178 -2.68 -3.52 0.96
CA SER A 178 -1.85 -4.58 1.53
C SER A 178 -0.58 -4.05 2.21
N GLY A 179 0.39 -4.91 2.49
CA GLY A 179 1.68 -4.51 3.05
C GLY A 179 1.64 -4.10 4.52
N VAL A 180 2.76 -3.57 4.99
CA VAL A 180 3.03 -3.31 6.42
C VAL A 180 3.71 -1.96 6.59
N VAL A 181 3.21 -1.17 7.55
CA VAL A 181 3.84 0.07 8.01
C VAL A 181 4.18 -0.07 9.49
N THR A 182 5.46 0.01 9.82
CA THR A 182 5.97 -0.22 11.19
C THR A 182 6.77 0.98 11.68
N GLY A 183 6.48 1.44 12.90
CA GLY A 183 7.28 2.46 13.56
C GLY A 183 7.21 2.42 15.08
N ARG A 184 7.71 3.46 15.73
CA ARG A 184 7.60 3.67 17.18
C ARG A 184 6.46 4.64 17.50
N SER A 185 6.56 5.90 17.07
CA SER A 185 5.58 6.94 17.40
C SER A 185 5.01 7.61 16.14
N TYR A 186 3.72 7.94 16.17
CA TYR A 186 3.00 8.55 15.05
C TYR A 186 3.12 7.71 13.78
N VAL A 187 2.51 6.53 13.83
CA VAL A 187 2.53 5.57 12.72
C VAL A 187 1.15 5.55 12.08
N GLY A 188 1.06 5.93 10.81
CA GLY A 188 -0.18 5.93 10.05
C GLY A 188 -0.10 5.02 8.83
N GLY A 189 -1.18 4.33 8.48
CA GLY A 189 -1.19 3.56 7.23
C GLY A 189 -1.01 4.42 5.98
N VAL A 190 -1.44 5.69 6.01
CA VAL A 190 -1.24 6.67 4.93
C VAL A 190 -0.25 7.77 5.34
N VAL A 191 -0.44 8.41 6.50
CA VAL A 191 0.39 9.54 6.94
C VAL A 191 0.82 9.36 8.40
N GLY A 192 2.10 9.48 8.73
CA GLY A 192 2.55 9.41 10.13
C GLY A 192 1.98 10.55 10.98
N TYR A 193 2.30 11.79 10.62
CA TYR A 193 1.74 13.00 11.24
C TYR A 193 1.14 13.93 10.18
N LEU A 194 -0.10 14.38 10.39
CA LEU A 194 -0.81 15.28 9.49
C LEU A 194 -1.17 16.60 10.17
N GLY A 195 -0.76 17.72 9.58
CA GLY A 195 -1.02 19.08 10.07
C GLY A 195 -2.11 19.86 9.33
N ASN A 196 -2.79 19.26 8.34
CA ASN A 196 -3.79 19.90 7.48
C ASN A 196 -4.88 18.90 7.09
N SER A 197 -5.11 18.60 5.81
CA SER A 197 -6.27 17.82 5.36
C SER A 197 -5.89 16.53 4.64
N ILE A 198 -6.67 15.48 4.91
CA ILE A 198 -6.67 14.23 4.15
C ILE A 198 -8.11 13.85 3.78
N THR A 199 -8.32 13.54 2.50
CA THR A 199 -9.65 13.22 1.99
C THR A 199 -9.66 12.10 0.95
N GLY A 200 -10.73 11.30 0.95
CA GLY A 200 -10.95 10.29 -0.10
C GLY A 200 -9.85 9.21 -0.17
N CYS A 201 -9.11 8.99 0.92
CA CYS A 201 -8.02 8.01 0.94
C CYS A 201 -8.49 6.66 1.44
N TYR A 202 -7.86 5.59 0.94
CA TYR A 202 -8.14 4.21 1.35
C TYR A 202 -6.87 3.52 1.82
N CYS A 203 -6.97 2.78 2.94
CA CYS A 203 -5.87 2.01 3.47
C CYS A 203 -6.33 0.61 3.90
N ASN A 204 -5.60 -0.42 3.44
CA ASN A 204 -5.77 -1.82 3.78
C ASN A 204 -4.41 -2.43 4.14
N THR A 205 -3.77 -1.89 5.17
CA THR A 205 -2.42 -2.32 5.58
C THR A 205 -2.42 -2.85 7.00
N ILE A 206 -1.37 -3.58 7.37
CA ILE A 206 -1.06 -3.82 8.78
C ILE A 206 -0.25 -2.62 9.27
N VAL A 207 -0.76 -1.89 10.26
CA VAL A 207 -0.09 -0.74 10.86
C VAL A 207 0.33 -1.09 12.28
N MET A 208 1.64 -1.09 12.53
CA MET A 208 2.20 -1.46 13.83
C MET A 208 3.03 -0.34 14.43
N GLY A 209 2.84 -0.07 15.71
CA GLY A 209 3.75 0.79 16.43
C GLY A 209 3.67 0.69 17.94
N THR A 210 4.33 1.64 18.60
CA THR A 210 4.29 1.76 20.08
C THR A 210 3.24 2.77 20.47
N ASP A 211 3.34 4.01 19.98
CA ASP A 211 2.56 5.15 20.42
C ASP A 211 1.87 5.85 19.24
N ASN A 212 0.60 6.22 19.42
CA ASN A 212 -0.20 6.95 18.43
C ASN A 212 -0.20 6.29 17.05
N VAL A 213 -0.79 5.09 16.99
CA VAL A 213 -0.89 4.28 15.78
C VAL A 213 -2.28 4.44 15.17
N GLY A 214 -2.35 4.91 13.93
CA GLY A 214 -3.61 5.13 13.23
C GLY A 214 -3.71 4.36 11.92
N GLY A 215 -4.90 3.89 11.58
CA GLY A 215 -5.10 3.20 10.31
C GLY A 215 -4.90 4.12 9.08
N ILE A 216 -5.29 5.39 9.19
CA ILE A 216 -5.04 6.42 8.15
C ILE A 216 -3.89 7.34 8.56
N VAL A 217 -4.00 7.99 9.72
CA VAL A 217 -3.05 8.99 10.22
C VAL A 217 -2.54 8.60 11.61
N GLY A 218 -1.25 8.62 11.91
CA GLY A 218 -0.77 8.35 13.28
C GLY A 218 -1.20 9.45 14.27
N GLY A 219 -0.77 10.68 13.99
CA GLY A 219 -1.12 11.90 14.72
C GLY A 219 -1.80 12.94 13.83
N LEU A 220 -3.02 13.34 14.20
CA LEU A 220 -3.85 14.26 13.42
C LEU A 220 -3.98 15.64 14.11
N LYS A 221 -3.49 16.68 13.44
CA LYS A 221 -3.73 18.10 13.73
C LYS A 221 -4.35 18.74 12.48
N GLY A 222 -5.62 18.46 12.20
CA GLY A 222 -6.27 18.96 11.00
C GLY A 222 -7.59 18.27 10.70
N THR A 223 -7.90 18.02 9.42
CA THR A 223 -9.15 17.37 9.00
C THR A 223 -8.90 16.00 8.37
N ALA A 224 -9.77 15.04 8.71
CA ALA A 224 -9.82 13.74 8.05
C ALA A 224 -11.26 13.46 7.60
N THR A 225 -11.46 13.38 6.27
CA THR A 225 -12.79 13.24 5.68
C THR A 225 -12.87 12.18 4.62
N ASN A 226 -14.00 11.51 4.52
CA ASN A 226 -14.25 10.58 3.42
C ASN A 226 -13.20 9.47 3.26
N ASN A 227 -12.52 9.07 4.35
CA ASN A 227 -11.48 8.05 4.29
C ASN A 227 -12.01 6.68 4.70
N ILE A 228 -11.38 5.65 4.16
CA ILE A 228 -11.73 4.24 4.39
C ILE A 228 -10.50 3.53 4.95
N PHE A 229 -10.62 2.95 6.14
CA PHE A 229 -9.63 1.99 6.65
C PHE A 229 -10.22 0.58 6.69
N SER A 230 -9.44 -0.41 6.31
CA SER A 230 -9.86 -1.82 6.31
C SER A 230 -8.75 -2.80 6.69
N GLY A 231 -7.68 -2.27 7.27
CA GLY A 231 -6.52 -3.05 7.70
C GLY A 231 -6.59 -3.42 9.17
N ASN A 232 -5.43 -3.68 9.76
CA ASN A 232 -5.29 -3.95 11.19
C ASN A 232 -4.34 -2.96 11.84
N VAL A 233 -4.69 -2.45 13.01
CA VAL A 233 -3.86 -1.54 13.81
C VAL A 233 -3.42 -2.25 15.09
N SER A 234 -2.13 -2.18 15.40
CA SER A 234 -1.55 -2.68 16.65
C SER A 234 -0.62 -1.65 17.30
N ALA A 235 -0.99 -1.15 18.48
CA ALA A 235 -0.17 -0.29 19.32
C ALA A 235 0.25 -1.01 20.61
N THR A 236 1.56 -1.13 20.85
CA THR A 236 2.08 -1.83 22.05
C THR A 236 2.24 -0.92 23.28
N GLY A 237 2.22 0.40 23.09
CA GLY A 237 2.45 1.41 24.13
C GLY A 237 1.16 2.11 24.54
N GLN A 238 0.71 3.08 23.75
CA GLN A 238 -0.31 4.02 24.18
C GLN A 238 -1.60 3.89 23.36
N HIS A 239 -1.71 4.63 22.25
CA HIS A 239 -3.01 4.91 21.63
C HIS A 239 -3.12 4.28 20.25
N SER A 240 -4.30 3.75 19.93
CA SER A 240 -4.61 3.24 18.61
C SER A 240 -6.00 3.64 18.14
N GLY A 241 -6.14 3.97 16.86
CA GLY A 241 -7.46 4.10 16.24
C GLY A 241 -7.50 3.89 14.73
N GLY A 242 -8.68 3.60 14.19
CA GLY A 242 -8.81 3.23 12.78
C GLY A 242 -8.60 4.38 11.80
N VAL A 243 -8.98 5.60 12.18
CA VAL A 243 -8.61 6.82 11.44
C VAL A 243 -7.33 7.40 12.02
N SER A 244 -7.29 7.66 13.34
CA SER A 244 -6.10 8.21 13.99
C SER A 244 -5.80 7.62 15.36
N GLY A 245 -4.51 7.49 15.69
CA GLY A 245 -4.07 7.13 17.04
C GLY A 245 -4.36 8.25 18.03
N CYS A 246 -3.98 9.48 17.68
CA CYS A 246 -4.33 10.68 18.46
C CYS A 246 -4.79 11.83 17.58
N CYS A 247 -5.66 12.68 18.13
CA CYS A 247 -6.00 13.99 17.59
C CYS A 247 -5.50 15.09 18.54
N ILE A 248 -4.60 15.93 18.05
CA ILE A 248 -3.95 17.01 18.81
C ILE A 248 -4.31 18.33 18.14
N THR A 249 -5.45 18.92 18.48
CA THR A 249 -5.82 20.22 17.91
C THR A 249 -6.53 21.14 18.90
N ASN A 250 -6.25 22.44 18.72
CA ASN A 250 -6.88 23.56 19.41
C ASN A 250 -7.74 24.42 18.44
N SER A 251 -7.82 24.06 17.15
CA SER A 251 -8.58 24.82 16.15
C SER A 251 -10.05 24.42 16.09
N THR A 252 -10.94 25.35 15.74
CA THR A 252 -12.37 25.09 15.48
C THR A 252 -12.65 24.67 14.04
N SER A 253 -11.69 24.85 13.12
CA SER A 253 -11.79 24.45 11.70
C SER A 253 -11.56 22.96 11.45
N ASP A 254 -10.93 22.29 12.40
CA ASP A 254 -10.50 20.90 12.27
C ASP A 254 -11.69 19.96 12.57
N PHE A 255 -11.76 18.79 11.93
CA PHE A 255 -12.82 17.78 12.16
C PHE A 255 -12.49 16.41 11.56
N VAL A 256 -13.11 15.37 12.12
CA VAL A 256 -13.06 13.98 11.63
C VAL A 256 -14.49 13.56 11.30
N LYS A 257 -14.83 13.48 10.00
CA LYS A 257 -16.19 13.20 9.54
C LYS A 257 -16.24 12.30 8.33
N TYR A 258 -17.32 11.54 8.21
CA TYR A 258 -17.60 10.74 7.02
C TYR A 258 -16.50 9.71 6.74
N ASN A 259 -15.80 9.26 7.78
CA ASN A 259 -14.84 8.18 7.66
C ASN A 259 -15.51 6.87 8.05
N TYR A 260 -15.02 5.78 7.49
CA TYR A 260 -15.52 4.44 7.76
C TYR A 260 -14.35 3.46 7.99
N VAL A 261 -14.45 2.63 9.03
CA VAL A 261 -13.34 1.78 9.53
C VAL A 261 -13.75 0.33 9.76
N MET A 262 -13.17 -0.58 9.00
CA MET A 262 -13.23 -2.04 9.17
C MET A 262 -11.96 -2.59 9.84
N GLY A 263 -11.91 -3.91 10.02
CA GLY A 263 -10.74 -4.63 10.50
C GLY A 263 -10.64 -4.63 12.02
N SER A 264 -9.42 -4.66 12.56
CA SER A 264 -9.19 -4.71 14.01
C SER A 264 -8.28 -3.60 14.53
N MET A 265 -8.64 -3.07 15.71
CA MET A 265 -7.88 -2.04 16.42
C MET A 265 -7.44 -2.58 17.76
N LYS A 266 -6.14 -2.74 17.96
CA LYS A 266 -5.55 -3.23 19.21
C LYS A 266 -4.56 -2.22 19.76
N GLY A 267 -4.63 -1.98 21.06
CA GLY A 267 -3.75 -1.04 21.75
C GLY A 267 -3.51 -1.44 23.20
N LYS A 268 -2.56 -0.77 23.87
CA LYS A 268 -2.34 -0.97 25.30
C LYS A 268 -3.15 0.00 26.17
N GLU A 269 -3.35 1.25 25.80
CA GLU A 269 -4.15 2.21 26.57
C GLU A 269 -5.45 2.59 25.83
N SER A 270 -5.58 3.83 25.38
CA SER A 270 -6.77 4.36 24.69
C SER A 270 -6.92 3.78 23.29
N VAL A 271 -7.97 2.97 23.10
CA VAL A 271 -8.29 2.32 21.83
C VAL A 271 -9.66 2.76 21.37
N GLY A 272 -9.74 3.40 20.20
CA GLY A 272 -11.00 3.83 19.60
C GLY A 272 -11.13 3.31 18.18
N GLY A 273 -12.32 2.87 17.78
CA GLY A 273 -12.52 2.40 16.41
C GLY A 273 -12.28 3.50 15.38
N ILE A 274 -12.62 4.76 15.68
CA ILE A 274 -12.30 5.90 14.81
C ILE A 274 -11.03 6.61 15.29
N ILE A 275 -11.01 7.13 16.53
CA ILE A 275 -9.87 7.86 17.10
C ILE A 275 -9.48 7.26 18.45
N GLY A 276 -8.19 6.97 18.66
CA GLY A 276 -7.69 6.46 19.95
C GLY A 276 -7.89 7.46 21.09
N VAL A 277 -7.30 8.66 20.97
CA VAL A 277 -7.51 9.76 21.92
C VAL A 277 -7.68 11.10 21.21
N SER A 278 -8.43 12.03 21.81
CA SER A 278 -8.61 13.39 21.32
C SER A 278 -8.37 14.40 22.43
N SER A 279 -7.65 15.49 22.15
CA SER A 279 -7.47 16.61 23.07
C SER A 279 -8.71 17.53 23.17
N LYS A 280 -9.73 17.33 22.32
CA LYS A 280 -10.91 18.20 22.23
C LYS A 280 -12.22 17.41 22.34
N SER A 281 -13.20 18.00 23.02
CA SER A 281 -14.57 17.47 23.13
C SER A 281 -15.59 18.22 22.27
N ASN A 282 -16.66 17.49 21.91
CA ASN A 282 -17.92 17.86 21.22
C ASN A 282 -17.82 18.41 19.78
N GLY A 283 -18.48 17.71 18.84
CA GLY A 283 -18.77 18.15 17.46
C GLY A 283 -17.68 17.89 16.41
N TYR A 284 -16.45 17.63 16.86
CA TYR A 284 -15.29 17.39 16.00
C TYR A 284 -15.28 16.01 15.34
N ILE A 285 -15.52 14.96 16.14
CA ILE A 285 -15.63 13.57 15.69
C ILE A 285 -17.13 13.25 15.55
N SER A 286 -17.66 13.36 14.35
CA SER A 286 -19.10 13.17 14.09
C SER A 286 -19.33 12.51 12.74
N ASN A 287 -20.47 11.85 12.57
CA ASN A 287 -20.88 11.29 11.28
C ASN A 287 -19.88 10.27 10.71
N ASN A 288 -19.14 9.56 11.57
CA ASN A 288 -18.26 8.46 11.20
C ASN A 288 -18.93 7.12 11.45
N VAL A 289 -18.43 6.07 10.81
CA VAL A 289 -18.99 4.72 10.90
C VAL A 289 -17.91 3.71 11.27
N CYS A 290 -18.09 3.00 12.38
CA CYS A 290 -17.18 1.94 12.82
C CYS A 290 -17.84 0.57 12.67
N ILE A 291 -17.22 -0.32 11.91
CA ILE A 291 -17.71 -1.67 11.60
C ILE A 291 -16.59 -2.68 11.80
N ALA A 292 -15.67 -2.34 12.71
CA ALA A 292 -14.56 -3.19 13.09
C ALA A 292 -15.06 -4.54 13.59
N ASP A 293 -14.29 -5.59 13.33
CA ASP A 293 -14.56 -6.91 13.91
C ASP A 293 -14.24 -6.89 15.41
N GLU A 294 -13.11 -6.27 15.77
CA GLU A 294 -12.58 -6.25 17.13
C GLU A 294 -11.92 -4.91 17.46
N ILE A 295 -12.20 -4.41 18.67
CA ILE A 295 -11.50 -3.29 19.27
C ILE A 295 -11.06 -3.70 20.68
N SER A 296 -9.76 -3.69 20.94
CA SER A 296 -9.18 -4.34 22.12
C SER A 296 -8.11 -3.49 22.78
N THR A 297 -8.24 -3.30 24.09
CA THR A 297 -7.16 -2.76 24.93
C THR A 297 -6.61 -3.84 25.86
N THR A 298 -5.29 -3.87 26.04
CA THR A 298 -4.64 -4.77 26.99
C THR A 298 -4.58 -4.21 28.41
N SER A 299 -4.92 -2.94 28.63
CA SER A 299 -4.94 -2.35 29.97
C SER A 299 -6.24 -2.61 30.72
N SER A 300 -6.12 -2.82 32.03
CA SER A 300 -7.25 -2.85 32.96
C SER A 300 -7.78 -1.46 33.33
N SER A 301 -7.03 -0.40 33.04
CA SER A 301 -7.35 0.99 33.43
C SER A 301 -8.06 1.77 32.34
N TYR A 302 -8.06 1.27 31.11
CA TYR A 302 -8.70 1.91 29.95
C TYR A 302 -9.82 1.02 29.44
N ILE A 303 -10.83 1.63 28.83
CA ILE A 303 -11.90 0.93 28.12
C ILE A 303 -11.81 1.27 26.62
N PRO A 304 -12.01 0.30 25.73
CA PRO A 304 -12.07 0.57 24.29
C PRO A 304 -13.42 1.20 23.92
N TYR A 305 -13.45 1.97 22.84
CA TYR A 305 -14.67 2.59 22.31
C TYR A 305 -14.84 2.28 20.82
N ARG A 306 -16.08 2.11 20.35
CA ARG A 306 -16.32 1.96 18.90
C ARG A 306 -15.99 3.22 18.11
N ILE A 307 -16.11 4.40 18.70
CA ILE A 307 -15.79 5.68 18.06
C ILE A 307 -14.54 6.31 18.68
N SER A 308 -14.68 6.92 19.86
CA SER A 308 -13.60 7.54 20.64
C SER A 308 -14.14 8.01 22.00
N GLN A 309 -13.25 8.40 22.92
CA GLN A 309 -13.61 8.91 24.25
C GLN A 309 -14.41 10.23 24.19
N LEU A 310 -14.02 11.15 23.30
CA LEU A 310 -14.59 12.50 23.20
C LEU A 310 -15.14 12.74 21.79
N VAL A 311 -16.46 12.71 21.63
CA VAL A 311 -17.09 12.70 20.30
C VAL A 311 -18.33 13.59 20.21
N GLY A 312 -18.66 13.98 18.98
CA GLY A 312 -19.94 14.58 18.61
C GLY A 312 -21.02 13.52 18.34
N THR A 313 -22.05 13.92 17.58
CA THR A 313 -23.22 13.09 17.25
C THR A 313 -23.11 12.46 15.86
N GLY A 314 -24.12 11.67 15.47
CA GLY A 314 -24.24 11.09 14.13
C GLY A 314 -23.26 9.94 13.84
N ASN A 315 -22.49 9.49 14.83
CA ASN A 315 -21.60 8.34 14.66
C ASN A 315 -22.39 7.03 14.74
N LEU A 316 -22.11 6.12 13.81
CA LEU A 316 -22.76 4.80 13.72
C LEU A 316 -21.75 3.70 14.00
N ALA A 317 -22.25 2.56 14.46
CA ALA A 317 -21.42 1.38 14.66
C ALA A 317 -22.11 0.09 14.23
N TRP A 318 -21.33 -0.93 13.87
CA TRP A 318 -21.86 -2.27 13.67
C TRP A 318 -22.24 -2.90 15.01
N ALA A 319 -23.47 -3.41 15.08
CA ALA A 319 -24.00 -4.04 16.29
C ALA A 319 -23.17 -5.25 16.78
N LYS A 320 -22.40 -5.89 15.90
CA LYS A 320 -21.55 -7.04 16.25
C LYS A 320 -20.07 -6.68 16.49
N THR A 321 -19.70 -5.40 16.47
CA THR A 321 -18.34 -4.95 16.84
C THR A 321 -18.02 -5.43 18.24
N ARG A 322 -16.96 -6.24 18.40
CA ARG A 322 -16.58 -6.81 19.70
C ARG A 322 -15.60 -5.90 20.43
N LEU A 323 -15.83 -5.67 21.72
CA LEU A 323 -14.96 -4.86 22.56
C LEU A 323 -14.28 -5.73 23.60
N PHE A 324 -12.97 -5.58 23.77
CA PHE A 324 -12.19 -6.31 24.75
C PHE A 324 -11.39 -5.38 25.67
N GLN A 325 -11.47 -5.63 26.96
CA GLN A 325 -10.67 -4.97 27.99
C GLN A 325 -9.85 -6.02 28.73
N ASN A 326 -8.51 -5.91 28.65
CA ASN A 326 -7.58 -6.84 29.28
C ASN A 326 -7.93 -8.31 29.00
N GLY A 327 -8.20 -8.63 27.73
CA GLY A 327 -8.56 -9.97 27.27
C GLY A 327 -9.99 -10.43 27.58
N LYS A 328 -10.78 -9.63 28.31
CA LYS A 328 -12.19 -9.93 28.60
C LYS A 328 -13.12 -9.15 27.67
N GLU A 329 -14.06 -9.85 27.04
CA GLU A 329 -15.10 -9.20 26.23
C GLU A 329 -16.03 -8.38 27.12
N ILE A 330 -16.32 -7.14 26.70
CA ILE A 330 -17.22 -6.20 27.38
C ILE A 330 -18.40 -5.84 26.47
N VAL A 331 -19.49 -5.38 27.06
CA VAL A 331 -20.69 -4.98 26.31
C VAL A 331 -20.48 -3.58 25.69
N ALA A 332 -20.71 -3.47 24.39
CA ALA A 332 -20.72 -2.20 23.68
C ALA A 332 -22.11 -1.53 23.79
N GLU A 333 -22.33 -0.72 24.82
CA GLU A 333 -23.57 0.05 24.95
C GLU A 333 -23.67 1.18 23.91
N ASP A 334 -24.87 1.43 23.41
CA ASP A 334 -25.16 2.57 22.54
C ASP A 334 -25.14 3.87 23.35
N ASN A 335 -24.08 4.64 23.14
CA ASN A 335 -23.88 5.96 23.71
C ASN A 335 -23.05 6.80 22.73
N LYS A 336 -22.67 8.03 23.11
CA LYS A 336 -21.88 8.90 22.23
C LYS A 336 -20.59 8.22 21.79
N GLN A 337 -19.81 7.70 22.74
CA GLN A 337 -18.48 7.11 22.52
C GLN A 337 -18.50 5.84 21.66
N ASN A 338 -19.62 5.13 21.68
CA ASN A 338 -19.79 3.90 20.92
C ASN A 338 -20.68 4.05 19.67
N GLY A 339 -21.30 5.21 19.46
CA GLY A 339 -22.22 5.45 18.34
C GLY A 339 -23.51 4.61 18.43
N THR A 340 -24.42 4.86 17.50
CA THR A 340 -25.68 4.11 17.35
C THR A 340 -25.44 2.81 16.60
N SER A 341 -25.89 1.68 17.16
CA SER A 341 -25.74 0.36 16.56
C SER A 341 -26.71 0.13 15.42
N TYR A 342 -26.20 -0.40 14.31
CA TYR A 342 -27.01 -0.95 13.23
C TYR A 342 -26.55 -2.34 12.82
N GLY A 343 -27.50 -3.16 12.35
CA GLY A 343 -27.23 -4.44 11.72
C GLY A 343 -26.67 -4.25 10.30
N GLU A 344 -26.02 -5.30 9.79
CA GLU A 344 -25.38 -5.29 8.48
C GLU A 344 -26.33 -4.87 7.35
N LYS A 345 -27.56 -5.41 7.33
CA LYS A 345 -28.59 -5.05 6.32
C LYS A 345 -28.89 -3.55 6.28
N THR A 346 -28.81 -2.85 7.40
CA THR A 346 -29.04 -1.39 7.48
C THR A 346 -27.78 -0.62 7.08
N LEU A 347 -26.61 -1.11 7.47
CA LEU A 347 -25.32 -0.51 7.08
C LEU A 347 -24.98 -0.73 5.60
N LYS A 348 -25.67 -1.64 4.90
CA LYS A 348 -25.57 -1.81 3.44
C LYS A 348 -26.62 -0.99 2.66
N ARG A 349 -27.11 0.13 3.21
CA ARG A 349 -28.09 1.01 2.55
C ARG A 349 -27.62 2.46 2.50
N SER A 350 -27.69 3.11 1.34
CA SER A 350 -27.27 4.52 1.18
C SER A 350 -28.05 5.46 2.11
N THR A 351 -29.36 5.22 2.31
CA THR A 351 -30.24 6.04 3.15
C THR A 351 -29.72 6.19 4.58
N THR A 352 -29.03 5.17 5.10
CA THR A 352 -28.43 5.19 6.44
C THR A 352 -27.37 6.28 6.57
N TYR A 353 -26.54 6.43 5.54
CA TYR A 353 -25.44 7.39 5.51
C TYR A 353 -25.92 8.79 5.12
N ILE A 354 -26.87 8.89 4.19
CA ILE A 354 -27.54 10.14 3.84
C ILE A 354 -28.17 10.76 5.09
N GLY A 355 -28.79 9.95 5.96
CA GLY A 355 -29.40 10.40 7.22
C GLY A 355 -28.43 11.04 8.22
N ILE A 356 -27.12 10.77 8.10
CA ILE A 356 -26.06 11.41 8.92
C ILE A 356 -25.20 12.40 8.11
N GLY A 357 -25.64 12.78 6.90
CA GLY A 357 -25.04 13.85 6.11
C GLY A 357 -23.95 13.43 5.11
N TRP A 358 -23.84 12.14 4.78
CA TRP A 358 -22.92 11.70 3.71
C TRP A 358 -23.45 12.08 2.33
N ASP A 359 -22.55 12.54 1.45
CA ASP A 359 -22.90 12.95 0.08
C ASP A 359 -22.83 11.79 -0.91
N PHE A 360 -23.97 11.17 -1.20
CA PHE A 360 -24.13 10.14 -2.24
C PHE A 360 -24.37 10.69 -3.65
N ASN A 361 -24.48 12.01 -3.81
CA ASN A 361 -24.57 12.64 -5.12
C ASN A 361 -23.19 12.77 -5.76
N ASN A 362 -22.16 13.13 -4.99
CA ASN A 362 -20.83 13.39 -5.55
C ASN A 362 -19.71 12.50 -4.99
N THR A 363 -19.79 12.08 -3.72
CA THR A 363 -18.64 11.47 -3.04
C THR A 363 -18.77 9.95 -2.95
N TRP A 364 -19.90 9.47 -2.44
CA TRP A 364 -20.09 8.09 -2.06
C TRP A 364 -21.04 7.36 -3.00
N THR A 365 -20.82 6.06 -3.16
CA THR A 365 -21.76 5.12 -3.78
C THR A 365 -21.80 3.84 -2.96
N ILE A 366 -22.80 2.99 -3.21
CA ILE A 366 -22.99 1.71 -2.53
C ILE A 366 -23.77 0.77 -3.45
N ALA A 367 -23.43 -0.51 -3.42
CA ALA A 367 -24.28 -1.55 -3.99
C ALA A 367 -25.33 -1.93 -2.94
N GLU A 368 -26.56 -1.44 -3.12
CA GLU A 368 -27.66 -1.59 -2.14
C GLU A 368 -27.86 -3.05 -1.72
N GLY A 369 -27.74 -3.30 -0.41
CA GLY A 369 -27.87 -4.63 0.19
C GLY A 369 -26.62 -5.50 0.12
N GLU A 370 -25.65 -5.17 -0.75
CA GLU A 370 -24.49 -6.01 -1.07
C GLU A 370 -23.19 -5.48 -0.45
N SER A 371 -22.90 -4.19 -0.61
CA SER A 371 -21.64 -3.58 -0.17
C SER A 371 -21.82 -2.56 0.96
N TYR A 372 -20.71 -2.20 1.60
CA TYR A 372 -20.60 -0.95 2.34
C TYR A 372 -20.24 0.20 1.40
N PRO A 373 -20.34 1.48 1.84
CA PRO A 373 -20.00 2.62 0.98
C PRO A 373 -18.57 2.59 0.49
N TYR A 374 -18.38 3.04 -0.74
CA TYR A 374 -17.09 3.25 -1.38
C TYR A 374 -17.13 4.55 -2.19
N LEU A 375 -15.95 5.10 -2.50
CA LEU A 375 -15.89 6.39 -3.19
C LEU A 375 -16.29 6.23 -4.66
N LYS A 376 -17.04 7.19 -5.21
CA LYS A 376 -17.42 7.19 -6.63
C LYS A 376 -16.23 7.20 -7.59
N ALA A 377 -15.10 7.74 -7.14
CA ALA A 377 -13.86 7.75 -7.89
C ALA A 377 -13.20 6.36 -8.00
N GLN A 378 -13.62 5.39 -7.18
CA GLN A 378 -13.11 4.02 -7.23
C GLN A 378 -13.86 3.15 -8.22
N THR A 379 -13.18 2.10 -8.67
CA THR A 379 -13.74 0.98 -9.42
C THR A 379 -14.69 0.17 -8.53
N ASP A 380 -15.76 -0.38 -9.11
CA ASP A 380 -16.68 -1.25 -8.38
C ASP A 380 -15.99 -2.55 -7.93
N TYR A 381 -16.48 -3.16 -6.86
CA TYR A 381 -15.88 -4.36 -6.29
C TYR A 381 -15.82 -5.51 -7.30
N PRO A 382 -14.70 -6.26 -7.34
CA PRO A 382 -14.74 -7.59 -7.92
C PRO A 382 -15.50 -8.55 -6.98
N THR A 383 -16.01 -9.65 -7.52
CA THR A 383 -16.40 -10.81 -6.73
C THR A 383 -15.34 -11.89 -6.88
N VAL A 384 -15.18 -12.76 -5.89
CA VAL A 384 -14.40 -13.99 -6.01
C VAL A 384 -15.39 -15.14 -5.92
N THR A 385 -15.56 -15.90 -7.00
CA THR A 385 -16.53 -17.00 -7.10
C THR A 385 -15.91 -18.36 -6.81
N SER A 386 -14.60 -18.52 -7.06
CA SER A 386 -13.85 -19.73 -6.71
C SER A 386 -12.40 -19.41 -6.38
N CYS A 387 -11.86 -20.10 -5.37
CA CYS A 387 -10.44 -20.08 -4.99
C CYS A 387 -10.17 -21.41 -4.28
N GLU A 388 -9.55 -22.36 -4.99
CA GLU A 388 -9.39 -23.74 -4.54
C GLU A 388 -7.91 -24.08 -4.35
N ALA A 389 -7.60 -24.77 -3.24
CA ALA A 389 -6.24 -25.23 -2.96
C ALA A 389 -5.72 -26.18 -4.05
N GLY A 390 -4.40 -26.22 -4.23
CA GLY A 390 -3.74 -27.04 -5.24
C GLY A 390 -2.33 -26.52 -5.54
N SER A 391 -1.54 -27.27 -6.30
CA SER A 391 -0.22 -26.83 -6.77
C SER A 391 -0.31 -25.66 -7.77
N LYS A 392 -1.48 -25.48 -8.39
CA LYS A 392 -1.85 -24.31 -9.20
C LYS A 392 -3.26 -23.87 -8.80
N CYS A 393 -3.36 -22.86 -7.95
CA CYS A 393 -4.65 -22.34 -7.51
C CYS A 393 -5.25 -21.42 -8.59
N LEU A 394 -6.42 -21.79 -9.10
CA LEU A 394 -7.15 -21.01 -10.09
C LEU A 394 -8.21 -20.16 -9.40
N VAL A 395 -8.01 -18.85 -9.39
CA VAL A 395 -8.94 -17.89 -8.78
C VAL A 395 -9.82 -17.30 -9.87
N LYS A 396 -11.13 -17.35 -9.67
CA LYS A 396 -12.13 -16.83 -10.62
C LYS A 396 -13.07 -15.86 -9.94
N GLY A 397 -13.65 -14.99 -10.74
CA GLY A 397 -14.61 -14.03 -10.25
C GLY A 397 -15.26 -13.20 -11.34
N THR A 398 -16.07 -12.23 -10.91
CA THR A 398 -16.67 -11.23 -11.80
C THR A 398 -16.19 -9.83 -11.44
N ALA A 399 -16.16 -8.94 -12.42
CA ALA A 399 -15.88 -7.51 -12.25
C ALA A 399 -16.33 -6.79 -13.53
N PRO A 400 -16.60 -5.47 -13.51
CA PRO A 400 -16.94 -4.74 -14.74
C PRO A 400 -15.85 -4.89 -15.83
N THR A 401 -16.26 -5.17 -17.07
CA THR A 401 -15.35 -5.33 -18.22
C THR A 401 -14.55 -4.05 -18.50
N GLY A 402 -13.32 -4.20 -19.02
CA GLY A 402 -12.50 -3.07 -19.47
C GLY A 402 -11.47 -2.60 -18.44
N GLY A 403 -11.12 -3.45 -17.47
CA GLY A 403 -10.12 -3.18 -16.45
C GLY A 403 -9.16 -4.35 -16.22
N LYS A 404 -8.30 -4.18 -15.22
CA LYS A 404 -7.35 -5.17 -14.73
C LYS A 404 -7.81 -5.70 -13.38
N ILE A 405 -7.70 -7.00 -13.16
CA ILE A 405 -7.79 -7.60 -11.83
C ILE A 405 -6.38 -7.80 -11.27
N THR A 406 -6.18 -7.51 -9.99
CA THR A 406 -4.94 -7.81 -9.27
C THR A 406 -5.25 -8.74 -8.10
N VAL A 407 -4.48 -9.83 -7.99
CA VAL A 407 -4.56 -10.81 -6.91
C VAL A 407 -3.23 -10.84 -6.17
N ILE A 408 -3.27 -10.60 -4.86
CA ILE A 408 -2.12 -10.70 -3.96
C ILE A 408 -2.27 -11.99 -3.16
N ALA A 409 -1.27 -12.86 -3.26
CA ALA A 409 -1.19 -14.14 -2.56
C ALA A 409 0.22 -14.33 -2.01
N GLY A 410 0.39 -14.23 -0.69
CA GLY A 410 1.69 -14.24 -0.05
C GLY A 410 2.64 -13.17 -0.64
N GLU A 411 3.78 -13.60 -1.17
CA GLU A 411 4.74 -12.74 -1.87
C GLU A 411 4.37 -12.41 -3.31
N GLY A 412 3.45 -13.15 -3.94
CA GLY A 412 3.04 -12.96 -5.32
C GLY A 412 2.05 -11.80 -5.50
N ILE A 413 2.21 -11.08 -6.62
CA ILE A 413 1.20 -10.17 -7.15
C ILE A 413 0.95 -10.62 -8.58
N TYR A 414 -0.27 -11.03 -8.86
CA TYR A 414 -0.71 -11.58 -10.13
C TYR A 414 -1.78 -10.68 -10.72
N SER A 415 -1.93 -10.72 -12.03
CA SER A 415 -2.96 -9.92 -12.68
C SER A 415 -3.43 -10.51 -14.00
N SER A 416 -4.67 -10.21 -14.34
CA SER A 416 -5.23 -10.50 -15.66
C SER A 416 -6.18 -9.40 -16.10
N THR A 417 -6.54 -9.42 -17.38
CA THR A 417 -7.56 -8.53 -17.94
C THR A 417 -8.95 -9.08 -17.61
N ILE A 418 -9.90 -8.18 -17.35
CA ILE A 418 -11.30 -8.53 -17.15
C ILE A 418 -12.00 -8.58 -18.51
N LEU A 419 -12.54 -9.75 -18.88
CA LEU A 419 -13.20 -10.03 -20.16
C LEU A 419 -14.63 -10.52 -19.91
N ASP A 420 -15.61 -9.97 -20.63
CA ASP A 420 -17.03 -10.37 -20.52
C ASP A 420 -17.55 -10.47 -19.07
N ASN A 421 -17.21 -9.44 -18.29
CA ASN A 421 -17.48 -9.28 -16.85
C ASN A 421 -16.92 -10.40 -15.96
N SER A 422 -16.00 -11.19 -16.47
CA SER A 422 -15.38 -12.32 -15.78
C SER A 422 -13.86 -12.18 -15.80
N TRP A 423 -13.21 -12.80 -14.83
CA TRP A 423 -11.77 -12.84 -14.77
C TRP A 423 -11.30 -14.15 -14.15
N GLU A 424 -10.09 -14.52 -14.51
CA GLU A 424 -9.40 -15.68 -14.00
C GLU A 424 -7.92 -15.35 -13.82
N VAL A 425 -7.35 -15.80 -12.71
CA VAL A 425 -5.93 -15.65 -12.40
C VAL A 425 -5.41 -16.99 -11.91
N SER A 426 -4.36 -17.48 -12.55
CA SER A 426 -3.60 -18.62 -12.06
C SER A 426 -2.57 -18.15 -11.05
N LEU A 427 -2.65 -18.68 -9.83
CA LEU A 427 -1.62 -18.53 -8.80
C LEU A 427 -0.71 -19.76 -8.80
N GLY A 428 0.38 -19.68 -8.03
CA GLY A 428 1.18 -20.85 -7.67
C GLY A 428 0.45 -21.78 -6.68
N ALA A 429 1.24 -22.60 -5.99
CA ALA A 429 0.72 -23.53 -4.99
C ALA A 429 0.08 -22.77 -3.81
N MET A 430 -1.14 -23.15 -3.45
CA MET A 430 -1.88 -22.58 -2.32
C MET A 430 -2.49 -23.69 -1.46
N LYS A 431 -2.53 -23.48 -0.16
CA LYS A 431 -3.09 -24.39 0.85
C LYS A 431 -4.47 -23.91 1.31
N GLU A 432 -5.30 -24.87 1.72
CA GLU A 432 -6.57 -24.56 2.38
C GLU A 432 -6.34 -23.64 3.58
N GLY A 433 -7.17 -22.59 3.71
CA GLY A 433 -7.09 -21.61 4.78
C GLY A 433 -6.16 -20.42 4.52
N GLU A 434 -5.34 -20.47 3.45
CA GLU A 434 -4.58 -19.29 3.04
C GLU A 434 -5.51 -18.17 2.55
N VAL A 435 -5.06 -16.93 2.70
CA VAL A 435 -5.85 -15.74 2.40
C VAL A 435 -5.26 -15.04 1.19
N ILE A 436 -6.13 -14.72 0.22
CA ILE A 436 -5.79 -13.87 -0.91
C ILE A 436 -6.53 -12.55 -0.83
N GLN A 437 -5.94 -11.52 -1.44
CA GLN A 437 -6.53 -10.19 -1.56
C GLN A 437 -6.72 -9.85 -3.03
N VAL A 438 -7.89 -9.34 -3.40
CA VAL A 438 -8.26 -9.09 -4.78
C VAL A 438 -8.82 -7.68 -4.93
N PHE A 439 -8.39 -6.95 -5.94
CA PHE A 439 -8.98 -5.67 -6.31
C PHE A 439 -8.97 -5.47 -7.83
N SER A 440 -9.95 -4.73 -8.35
CA SER A 440 -10.06 -4.36 -9.75
C SER A 440 -9.67 -2.91 -9.97
N GLN A 441 -9.22 -2.59 -11.18
CA GLN A 441 -9.00 -1.21 -11.61
C GLN A 441 -9.44 -1.03 -13.06
N MET A 442 -10.45 -0.18 -13.27
CA MET A 442 -10.83 0.30 -14.60
C MET A 442 -9.97 1.50 -15.01
N GLU A 443 -9.78 1.68 -16.31
CA GLU A 443 -9.08 2.83 -16.85
C GLU A 443 -9.73 4.15 -16.38
N GLY A 444 -8.90 5.11 -15.95
CA GLY A 444 -9.36 6.41 -15.45
C GLY A 444 -10.01 6.39 -14.06
N LYS A 445 -10.12 5.23 -13.40
CA LYS A 445 -10.61 5.12 -12.02
C LYS A 445 -9.52 4.67 -11.04
N LEU A 446 -9.73 5.00 -9.77
CA LEU A 446 -8.94 4.44 -8.67
C LEU A 446 -9.28 2.94 -8.51
N PRO A 447 -8.34 2.13 -7.96
CA PRO A 447 -8.62 0.76 -7.58
C PRO A 447 -9.87 0.63 -6.69
N SER A 448 -10.57 -0.50 -6.82
CA SER A 448 -11.65 -0.88 -5.90
C SER A 448 -11.13 -1.03 -4.46
N LEU A 449 -12.05 -1.15 -3.50
CA LEU A 449 -11.64 -1.72 -2.21
C LEU A 449 -11.20 -3.17 -2.38
N VAL A 450 -10.39 -3.64 -1.45
CA VAL A 450 -9.90 -5.01 -1.41
C VAL A 450 -11.01 -5.97 -0.97
N VAL A 451 -11.19 -7.03 -1.76
CA VAL A 451 -11.96 -8.21 -1.38
C VAL A 451 -11.00 -9.28 -0.90
N THR A 452 -11.30 -9.88 0.25
CA THR A 452 -10.52 -10.97 0.82
C THR A 452 -11.24 -12.29 0.55
N ALA A 453 -10.52 -13.31 0.10
CA ALA A 453 -11.04 -14.66 -0.05
C ALA A 453 -10.12 -15.66 0.64
N VAL A 454 -10.73 -16.68 1.25
CA VAL A 454 -10.01 -17.80 1.86
C VAL A 454 -9.96 -18.92 0.84
N VAL A 455 -8.77 -19.49 0.63
CA VAL A 455 -8.57 -20.67 -0.21
C VAL A 455 -9.36 -21.82 0.40
N THR A 456 -10.33 -22.33 -0.34
CA THR A 456 -11.21 -23.41 0.11
C THR A 456 -10.63 -24.77 -0.23
N LYS A 457 -11.11 -25.80 0.48
CA LYS A 457 -10.86 -27.19 0.12
C LYS A 457 -11.51 -27.48 -1.24
N GLY A 458 -10.71 -27.67 -2.27
CA GLY A 458 -11.19 -27.92 -3.61
C GLY A 458 -10.26 -28.83 -4.40
N GLY A 459 -10.80 -29.48 -5.43
CA GLY A 459 -10.08 -30.33 -6.37
C GLY A 459 -9.43 -29.51 -7.47
N GLY A 460 -8.86 -28.35 -7.11
CA GLY A 460 -8.02 -27.55 -7.99
C GLY A 460 -7.05 -28.50 -8.66
N ILE A 461 -6.90 -28.38 -9.97
CA ILE A 461 -6.15 -29.33 -10.79
C ILE A 461 -4.85 -29.61 -10.05
N SER A 462 -4.74 -30.78 -9.41
CA SER A 462 -3.45 -31.38 -9.27
C SER A 462 -3.14 -31.67 -10.73
N PRO A 463 -2.22 -30.92 -11.37
CA PRO A 463 -1.76 -31.39 -12.66
C PRO A 463 -1.39 -32.85 -12.44
N ASP A 464 -1.65 -33.69 -13.44
CA ASP A 464 -1.06 -35.02 -13.45
C ASP A 464 0.38 -34.87 -12.98
N ILE A 465 0.83 -35.70 -12.04
CA ILE A 465 2.23 -35.70 -11.63
C ILE A 465 3.03 -35.93 -12.91
N VAL A 466 3.53 -34.85 -13.51
CA VAL A 466 4.41 -34.91 -14.66
C VAL A 466 5.76 -35.16 -14.05
N LYS A 467 6.11 -36.45 -13.87
CA LYS A 467 7.44 -36.83 -13.39
C LYS A 467 8.50 -36.09 -14.22
N GLY A 468 9.38 -35.35 -13.57
CA GLY A 468 10.38 -34.50 -14.20
C GLY A 468 10.03 -33.02 -14.33
N ASP A 469 8.77 -32.59 -14.10
CA ASP A 469 8.37 -31.16 -14.10
C ASP A 469 8.64 -30.55 -12.71
N ALA A 470 9.92 -30.34 -12.41
CA ALA A 470 10.37 -29.85 -11.12
C ALA A 470 10.02 -28.39 -10.88
N ASN A 471 9.84 -27.59 -11.94
CA ASN A 471 9.52 -26.17 -11.82
C ASN A 471 8.00 -25.87 -11.81
N GLY A 472 7.16 -26.86 -12.15
CA GLY A 472 5.70 -26.80 -12.13
C GLY A 472 5.06 -26.09 -13.33
N ASP A 473 5.77 -25.94 -14.44
CA ASP A 473 5.31 -25.23 -15.64
C ASP A 473 4.51 -26.10 -16.64
N SER A 474 4.27 -27.37 -16.28
CA SER A 474 3.57 -28.39 -17.09
C SER A 474 4.36 -28.89 -18.30
N SER A 475 5.66 -28.62 -18.35
CA SER A 475 6.60 -29.18 -19.32
C SER A 475 7.73 -29.94 -18.61
N VAL A 476 8.47 -30.77 -19.34
CA VAL A 476 9.68 -31.42 -18.81
C VAL A 476 10.81 -31.04 -19.75
N ASP A 477 11.60 -30.07 -19.34
CA ASP A 477 12.68 -29.49 -20.12
C ASP A 477 13.90 -29.10 -19.27
N THR A 478 14.88 -28.45 -19.89
CA THR A 478 16.14 -28.11 -19.22
C THR A 478 15.96 -27.18 -18.01
N ALA A 479 14.88 -26.41 -17.94
CA ALA A 479 14.56 -25.56 -16.80
C ALA A 479 14.24 -26.37 -15.55
N ASP A 480 13.68 -27.59 -15.69
CA ASP A 480 13.45 -28.50 -14.57
C ASP A 480 14.75 -29.03 -13.98
N VAL A 481 15.70 -29.38 -14.85
CA VAL A 481 17.03 -29.81 -14.41
C VAL A 481 17.71 -28.69 -13.62
N VAL A 482 17.60 -27.44 -14.08
CA VAL A 482 18.11 -26.26 -13.38
C VAL A 482 17.42 -26.07 -12.02
N ALA A 483 16.10 -26.30 -11.95
CA ALA A 483 15.33 -26.21 -10.72
C ALA A 483 15.80 -27.25 -9.68
N ILE A 484 15.97 -28.51 -10.10
CA ILE A 484 16.49 -29.60 -9.25
C ILE A 484 17.90 -29.27 -8.74
N VAL A 485 18.80 -28.83 -9.62
CA VAL A 485 20.17 -28.46 -9.23
C VAL A 485 20.18 -27.29 -8.24
N ASN A 486 19.35 -26.27 -8.44
CA ASN A 486 19.25 -25.15 -7.51
C ASN A 486 18.72 -25.59 -6.14
N HIS A 487 17.73 -26.49 -6.10
CA HIS A 487 17.22 -27.08 -4.87
C HIS A 487 18.32 -27.83 -4.10
N ILE A 488 19.08 -28.70 -4.77
CA ILE A 488 20.21 -29.44 -4.18
C ILE A 488 21.28 -28.48 -3.62
N LEU A 489 21.51 -27.35 -4.29
CA LEU A 489 22.47 -26.33 -3.87
C LEU A 489 21.93 -25.38 -2.78
N GLY A 490 20.71 -25.59 -2.29
CA GLY A 490 20.08 -24.74 -1.28
C GLY A 490 19.76 -23.33 -1.76
N LYS A 491 19.61 -23.13 -3.08
CA LYS A 491 19.22 -21.86 -3.68
C LYS A 491 17.69 -21.79 -3.80
N SER A 492 17.12 -20.66 -3.41
CA SER A 492 15.68 -20.42 -3.51
C SER A 492 15.24 -20.29 -4.98
N SER A 493 14.36 -21.16 -5.46
CA SER A 493 13.58 -20.96 -6.70
C SER A 493 12.14 -20.55 -6.38
N VAL A 494 11.52 -19.79 -7.28
CA VAL A 494 10.18 -19.21 -7.09
C VAL A 494 9.07 -20.26 -7.19
N SER A 495 9.36 -21.37 -7.85
CA SER A 495 8.54 -22.58 -7.93
C SER A 495 9.45 -23.81 -7.90
N PHE A 496 9.15 -24.77 -7.03
CA PHE A 496 9.80 -26.08 -6.98
C PHE A 496 8.79 -27.11 -6.45
N VAL A 497 8.64 -28.22 -7.17
CA VAL A 497 7.69 -29.29 -6.82
C VAL A 497 8.47 -30.56 -6.46
N GLU A 498 8.76 -30.74 -5.17
CA GLU A 498 9.53 -31.89 -4.66
C GLU A 498 8.99 -33.24 -5.16
N GLY A 499 7.66 -33.41 -5.18
CA GLY A 499 7.03 -34.66 -5.65
C GLY A 499 7.18 -34.94 -7.14
N ASN A 500 7.42 -33.93 -7.98
CA ASN A 500 7.71 -34.12 -9.41
C ASN A 500 9.21 -34.30 -9.64
N ALA A 501 10.02 -33.75 -8.74
CA ALA A 501 11.48 -33.76 -8.77
C ALA A 501 12.09 -35.03 -8.15
N ASP A 502 11.35 -35.81 -7.36
CA ASP A 502 11.76 -37.14 -6.88
C ASP A 502 11.35 -38.21 -7.91
N LEU A 503 12.23 -38.46 -8.88
CA LEU A 503 11.94 -39.37 -9.99
C LEU A 503 12.07 -40.83 -9.57
N ASN A 504 13.00 -41.11 -8.65
CA ASN A 504 13.30 -42.45 -8.16
C ASN A 504 12.33 -42.91 -7.05
N GLY A 505 11.58 -41.99 -6.44
CA GLY A 505 10.57 -42.24 -5.42
C GLY A 505 11.14 -42.56 -4.03
N ASP A 506 12.37 -42.16 -3.73
CA ASP A 506 13.05 -42.46 -2.47
C ASP A 506 12.76 -41.43 -1.35
N GLY A 507 12.00 -40.37 -1.69
CA GLY A 507 11.62 -39.30 -0.78
C GLY A 507 12.68 -38.21 -0.62
N GLN A 508 13.73 -38.20 -1.44
CA GLN A 508 14.75 -37.15 -1.49
C GLN A 508 14.94 -36.64 -2.92
N VAL A 509 15.17 -35.34 -3.07
CA VAL A 509 15.59 -34.75 -4.35
C VAL A 509 17.11 -34.70 -4.38
N SER A 510 17.71 -35.47 -5.27
CA SER A 510 19.15 -35.69 -5.35
C SER A 510 19.70 -35.49 -6.76
N VAL A 511 21.02 -35.63 -6.90
CA VAL A 511 21.69 -35.58 -8.21
C VAL A 511 21.16 -36.70 -9.12
N ASP A 512 20.74 -37.83 -8.57
CA ASP A 512 20.19 -38.94 -9.34
C ASP A 512 18.87 -38.54 -10.03
N ASP A 513 18.06 -37.71 -9.38
CA ASP A 513 16.82 -37.20 -9.96
C ASP A 513 17.05 -36.14 -11.05
N ALA A 514 18.09 -35.32 -10.89
CA ALA A 514 18.53 -34.38 -11.93
C ALA A 514 18.96 -35.15 -13.19
N VAL A 515 19.72 -36.23 -13.01
CA VAL A 515 20.16 -37.11 -14.12
C VAL A 515 18.97 -37.82 -14.75
N ALA A 516 18.04 -38.35 -13.95
CA ALA A 516 16.84 -38.99 -14.46
C ALA A 516 15.95 -38.01 -15.27
N THR A 517 15.90 -36.73 -14.87
CA THR A 517 15.16 -35.68 -15.59
C THR A 517 15.81 -35.39 -16.93
N VAL A 518 17.15 -35.33 -17.00
CA VAL A 518 17.88 -35.23 -18.28
C VAL A 518 17.55 -36.41 -19.20
N GLN A 519 17.48 -37.63 -18.67
CA GLN A 519 17.13 -38.81 -19.47
C GLN A 519 15.70 -38.72 -20.03
N LEU A 520 14.73 -38.26 -19.23
CA LEU A 520 13.35 -38.04 -19.70
C LEU A 520 13.25 -37.02 -20.83
N ILE A 521 14.10 -35.99 -20.82
CA ILE A 521 14.15 -34.97 -21.88
C ILE A 521 14.73 -35.56 -23.17
N LEU A 522 15.80 -36.36 -23.04
CA LEU A 522 16.45 -37.02 -24.18
C LEU A 522 15.55 -38.06 -24.84
N ASP A 523 14.75 -38.79 -24.06
CA ASP A 523 13.85 -39.82 -24.58
C ASP A 523 12.61 -39.25 -25.31
N LYS A 524 12.35 -37.93 -25.17
CA LYS A 524 11.23 -37.22 -25.83
C LYS A 524 11.62 -36.54 -27.14
N GLN A 525 12.90 -36.57 -27.54
CA GLN A 525 13.42 -36.08 -28.83
C GLN A 525 13.42 -37.21 -29.87
#